data_AF-A0A521UIU9-F1
#
_entry.id   AF-A0A521UIU9-F1
#
_cell.length_a   1.000
_cell.length_b   1.000
_cell.length_c   1.000
_cell.angle_alpha   90.00
_cell.angle_beta   90.00
_cell.angle_gamma   90.00
#
_symmetry.space_group_name_H-M   'P 1'
#
loop_
_entity.id
_entity.type
_entity.pdbx_description
1 polymer ?
#
loop_
_entity_poly.entity_id
_entity_poly.type
_entity_poly.pdbx_seq_one_letter_code
_entity_poly.pdbx_strand_id
1 'polypeptide(L)'
;MRRIGKAMGFVRFLRSLSPHALAAEAGLPHDIAIVATSEGAGRCVLEAIGGKDAVERKREDLSLTVLPAAAPRFRPAEIAIWAIDRPLGGESGQKQMLARLVPEARVLVVIFPASTGLLDWGSQLNRLPPNVRIELLPVTELDAHELRGDLVPLLLRLAPDLRLALARHFPPFRDTVAHQIILETSAANARFAALSNLPALIPVVGNLLAAGADLYVLTRNQIAMIYLLAVISGRDPRGGFRHLLEVFPLIGTGFFWRTVARELAALLPFYLGAVPKILVAFVGTFVLGQTAATYFLHGRRPEPRAVDGFYQTALEHAKSLVAR
;
A
#
# COMPACT_ATOMS: atom_id res chain seq x y z
N MET A 1 18.51 17.79 14.71
CA MET A 1 17.95 16.61 15.42
C MET A 1 16.90 15.85 14.59
N ARG A 2 17.25 15.26 13.43
CA ARG A 2 16.27 14.73 12.44
C ARG A 2 16.30 13.21 12.22
N ARG A 3 17.04 12.44 13.03
CA ARG A 3 17.25 10.98 12.86
C ARG A 3 16.46 10.06 13.81
N ILE A 4 15.81 10.61 14.84
CA ILE A 4 15.12 9.81 15.89
C ILE A 4 13.69 9.37 15.48
N GLY A 5 13.07 10.03 14.50
CA GLY A 5 11.68 9.74 14.07
C GLY A 5 11.47 8.41 13.32
N LYS A 6 12.50 7.84 12.67
CA LYS A 6 12.35 6.59 11.88
C LYS A 6 12.43 5.33 12.74
N ALA A 7 13.26 5.31 13.78
CA ALA A 7 13.37 4.18 14.70
C ALA A 7 12.09 3.98 15.53
N MET A 8 11.40 5.08 15.86
CA MET A 8 10.13 5.07 16.58
C MET A 8 8.98 4.46 15.74
N GLY A 9 9.00 4.63 14.41
CA GLY A 9 8.05 3.99 13.48
C GLY A 9 8.23 2.47 13.39
N PHE A 10 9.47 1.97 13.45
CA PHE A 10 9.80 0.54 13.40
C PHE A 10 9.33 -0.22 14.66
N VAL A 11 9.52 0.34 15.86
CA VAL A 11 9.03 -0.27 17.11
C VAL A 11 7.50 -0.23 17.20
N ARG A 12 6.87 0.82 16.67
CA ARG A 12 5.39 0.93 16.58
C ARG A 12 4.82 -0.09 15.59
N PHE A 13 5.47 -0.27 14.43
CA PHE A 13 5.17 -1.33 13.47
C PHE A 13 5.29 -2.72 14.12
N LEU A 14 6.40 -3.05 14.78
CA LEU A 14 6.58 -4.36 15.44
C LEU A 14 5.58 -4.64 16.57
N ARG A 15 5.15 -3.61 17.32
CA ARG A 15 4.13 -3.73 18.37
C ARG A 15 2.70 -3.75 17.81
N SER A 16 2.44 -3.15 16.65
CA SER A 16 1.13 -3.17 16.00
C SER A 16 0.83 -4.48 15.27
N LEU A 17 1.82 -5.36 15.05
CA LEU A 17 1.64 -6.73 14.52
C LEU A 17 0.98 -7.68 15.54
N SER A 18 -0.09 -7.25 16.23
CA SER A 18 -1.08 -8.19 16.72
C SER A 18 -2.07 -8.44 15.58
N PRO A 19 -2.32 -9.69 15.18
CA PRO A 19 -3.30 -10.01 14.13
C PRO A 19 -4.65 -9.31 14.35
N HIS A 20 -5.04 -9.14 15.63
CA HIS A 20 -6.26 -8.44 16.04
C HIS A 20 -6.24 -6.93 15.80
N ALA A 21 -5.15 -6.22 16.12
CA ALA A 21 -5.06 -4.79 15.83
C ALA A 21 -5.05 -4.52 14.31
N LEU A 22 -4.36 -5.37 13.55
CA LEU A 22 -4.32 -5.27 12.08
C LEU A 22 -5.66 -5.62 11.44
N ALA A 23 -6.40 -6.58 12.00
CA ALA A 23 -7.77 -6.89 11.60
C ALA A 23 -8.71 -5.71 11.86
N ALA A 24 -8.54 -5.02 12.99
CA ALA A 24 -9.32 -3.84 13.32
C ALA A 24 -9.04 -2.68 12.36
N GLU A 25 -7.77 -2.46 11.99
CA GLU A 25 -7.38 -1.45 11.00
C GLU A 25 -7.97 -1.75 9.60
N ALA A 26 -8.00 -3.02 9.21
CA ALA A 26 -8.66 -3.44 7.97
C ALA A 26 -10.20 -3.31 7.99
N GLY A 27 -10.80 -3.09 9.16
CA GLY A 27 -12.23 -2.87 9.37
C GLY A 27 -12.61 -1.41 9.63
N LEU A 28 -11.67 -0.46 9.49
CA LEU A 28 -11.98 0.96 9.66
C LEU A 28 -13.05 1.44 8.67
N PRO A 29 -13.85 2.47 9.03
CA PRO A 29 -14.72 3.16 8.08
C PRO A 29 -13.94 3.63 6.86
N HIS A 30 -14.50 3.44 5.68
CA HIS A 30 -13.80 3.64 4.40
C HIS A 30 -14.73 4.21 3.33
N ASP A 31 -15.72 5.01 3.76
CA ASP A 31 -16.69 5.62 2.85
C ASP A 31 -15.98 6.56 1.88
N ILE A 32 -16.23 6.36 0.58
CA ILE A 32 -15.74 7.23 -0.49
C ILE A 32 -16.92 7.90 -1.18
N ALA A 33 -16.90 9.23 -1.22
CA ALA A 33 -17.86 10.03 -1.95
C ALA A 33 -17.27 10.49 -3.28
N ILE A 34 -17.90 10.09 -4.39
CA ILE A 34 -17.55 10.53 -5.74
C ILE A 34 -18.56 11.58 -6.18
N VAL A 35 -18.07 12.74 -6.57
CA VAL A 35 -18.86 13.83 -7.14
C VAL A 35 -18.34 14.09 -8.53
N ALA A 36 -19.18 13.96 -9.55
CA ALA A 36 -18.74 14.05 -10.93
C ALA A 36 -19.57 15.04 -11.73
N THR A 37 -18.93 15.74 -12.67
CA THR A 37 -19.62 16.67 -13.58
C THR A 37 -20.39 15.99 -14.69
N SER A 38 -20.15 14.71 -14.93
CA SER A 38 -20.90 13.87 -15.87
C SER A 38 -20.97 12.43 -15.37
N GLU A 39 -21.89 11.65 -15.95
CA GLU A 39 -21.95 10.22 -15.65
C GLU A 39 -20.69 9.49 -16.11
N GLY A 40 -20.10 9.90 -17.24
CA GLY A 40 -18.86 9.32 -17.77
C GLY A 40 -17.68 9.51 -16.83
N ALA A 41 -17.48 10.74 -16.34
CA ALA A 41 -16.45 11.04 -15.34
C ALA A 41 -16.67 10.25 -14.04
N GLY A 42 -17.92 10.17 -13.58
CA GLY A 42 -18.28 9.41 -12.38
C GLY A 42 -17.99 7.93 -12.50
N ARG A 43 -18.38 7.31 -13.63
CA ARG A 43 -18.09 5.90 -13.93
C ARG A 43 -16.59 5.63 -14.06
N CYS A 44 -15.85 6.53 -14.68
CA CYS A 44 -14.40 6.41 -14.83
C CYS A 44 -13.70 6.36 -13.45
N VAL A 45 -14.02 7.29 -12.54
CA VAL A 45 -13.51 7.24 -11.16
C VAL A 45 -13.95 5.97 -10.44
N LEU A 46 -15.23 5.62 -10.55
CA LEU A 46 -15.80 4.44 -9.89
C LEU A 46 -15.09 3.15 -10.32
N GLU A 47 -14.81 2.99 -11.61
CA GLU A 47 -14.04 1.86 -12.14
C GLU A 47 -12.56 1.91 -11.70
N ALA A 48 -11.95 3.10 -11.67
CA ALA A 48 -10.56 3.28 -11.27
C ALA A 48 -10.33 2.79 -9.83
N ILE A 49 -11.18 3.20 -8.88
CA ILE A 49 -11.02 2.86 -7.45
C ILE A 49 -11.80 1.63 -7.00
N GLY A 50 -12.99 1.39 -7.57
CA GLY A 50 -13.89 0.32 -7.16
C GLY A 50 -13.75 -0.95 -7.99
N GLY A 51 -13.15 -0.86 -9.18
CA GLY A 51 -13.09 -1.92 -10.16
C GLY A 51 -14.39 -2.07 -10.96
N LYS A 52 -14.39 -2.96 -11.95
CA LYS A 52 -15.56 -3.18 -12.83
C LYS A 52 -16.82 -3.60 -12.05
N ASP A 53 -16.64 -4.46 -11.06
CA ASP A 53 -17.75 -4.92 -10.20
C ASP A 53 -18.45 -3.78 -9.44
N ALA A 54 -17.75 -2.70 -9.10
CA ALA A 54 -18.34 -1.55 -8.42
C ALA A 54 -19.21 -0.70 -9.35
N VAL A 55 -18.96 -0.73 -10.65
CA VAL A 55 -19.83 -0.08 -11.66
C VAL A 55 -21.13 -0.88 -11.82
N GLU A 56 -21.03 -2.21 -11.75
CA GLU A 56 -22.16 -3.11 -11.95
C GLU A 56 -23.02 -3.29 -10.69
N ARG A 57 -22.42 -3.27 -9.49
CA ARG A 57 -23.11 -3.47 -8.21
C ARG A 57 -23.08 -2.20 -7.39
N LYS A 58 -24.26 -1.76 -6.95
CA LYS A 58 -24.41 -0.64 -6.01
C LYS A 58 -23.78 -1.03 -4.67
N ARG A 59 -22.62 -0.46 -4.35
CA ARG A 59 -21.97 -0.64 -3.05
C ARG A 59 -22.39 0.46 -2.08
N GLU A 60 -22.50 0.14 -0.79
CA GLU A 60 -22.90 1.12 0.23
C GLU A 60 -21.74 2.02 0.68
N ASP A 61 -20.51 1.50 0.59
CA ASP A 61 -19.23 2.16 0.89
C ASP A 61 -18.77 3.15 -0.20
N LEU A 62 -19.45 3.15 -1.36
CA LEU A 62 -19.21 4.07 -2.48
C LEU A 62 -20.50 4.84 -2.80
N SER A 63 -20.43 6.17 -2.72
CA SER A 63 -21.50 7.03 -3.20
C SER A 63 -21.07 7.78 -4.46
N LEU A 64 -21.97 7.87 -5.45
CA LEU A 64 -21.75 8.65 -6.67
C LEU A 64 -22.86 9.70 -6.80
N THR A 65 -22.46 10.97 -6.90
CA THR A 65 -23.33 12.10 -7.19
C THR A 65 -22.93 12.74 -8.51
N VAL A 66 -23.81 12.69 -9.50
CA VAL A 66 -23.58 13.31 -10.82
C VAL A 66 -24.23 14.69 -10.87
N LEU A 67 -23.50 15.68 -11.37
CA LEU A 67 -23.91 17.07 -11.50
C LEU A 67 -24.27 17.42 -12.96
N PRO A 68 -25.18 18.40 -13.20
CA PRO A 68 -25.94 19.15 -12.20
C PRO A 68 -27.07 18.32 -11.58
N ALA A 69 -27.16 18.32 -10.25
CA ALA A 69 -28.29 17.74 -9.53
C ALA A 69 -29.16 18.88 -8.95
N ALA A 70 -30.48 18.69 -8.89
CA ALA A 70 -31.40 19.71 -8.38
C ALA A 70 -31.13 20.07 -6.90
N ALA A 71 -30.71 19.10 -6.09
CA ALA A 71 -30.29 19.29 -4.70
C ALA A 71 -29.26 18.22 -4.32
N PRO A 72 -27.98 18.37 -4.72
CA PRO A 72 -26.96 17.38 -4.38
C PRO A 72 -26.80 17.35 -2.86
N ARG A 73 -26.90 16.16 -2.26
CA ARG A 73 -26.58 15.91 -0.86
C ARG A 73 -25.27 15.17 -0.81
N PHE A 74 -24.31 15.73 -0.09
CA PHE A 74 -23.04 15.09 0.18
C PHE A 74 -23.14 14.39 1.53
N ARG A 75 -22.64 13.16 1.59
CA ARG A 75 -22.52 12.44 2.86
C ARG A 75 -21.11 12.69 3.40
N PRO A 76 -20.95 12.78 4.73
CA PRO A 76 -19.63 12.72 5.34
C PRO A 76 -18.90 11.46 4.85
N ALA A 77 -17.67 11.64 4.38
CA ALA A 77 -16.84 10.58 3.85
C ALA A 77 -15.40 10.76 4.34
N GLU A 78 -14.68 9.64 4.47
CA GLU A 78 -13.25 9.71 4.75
C GLU A 78 -12.50 10.31 3.55
N ILE A 79 -12.95 9.96 2.35
CA ILE A 79 -12.38 10.40 1.09
C ILE A 79 -13.51 10.95 0.19
N ALA A 80 -13.38 12.18 -0.26
CA ALA A 80 -14.17 12.74 -1.34
C ALA A 80 -13.32 12.88 -2.61
N ILE A 81 -13.90 12.54 -3.75
CA ILE A 81 -13.27 12.68 -5.07
C ILE A 81 -14.20 13.51 -5.93
N TRP A 82 -13.72 14.66 -6.36
CA TRP A 82 -14.44 15.52 -7.27
C TRP A 82 -13.83 15.43 -8.67
N ALA A 83 -14.55 14.77 -9.58
CA ALA A 83 -14.14 14.61 -10.97
C ALA A 83 -14.82 15.65 -11.87
N ILE A 84 -13.99 16.45 -12.52
CA ILE A 84 -14.39 17.52 -13.42
C ILE A 84 -13.95 17.11 -14.82
N ASP A 85 -14.86 16.79 -15.71
CA ASP A 85 -14.59 16.58 -17.15
C ASP A 85 -15.06 17.74 -18.03
N ARG A 86 -15.92 18.59 -17.46
CA ARG A 86 -16.45 19.80 -18.07
C ARG A 86 -16.58 20.89 -17.01
N PRO A 87 -16.40 22.17 -17.37
CA PRO A 87 -16.48 23.26 -16.40
C PRO A 87 -17.87 23.32 -15.72
N LEU A 88 -17.88 23.30 -14.38
CA LEU A 88 -19.06 23.52 -13.53
C LEU A 88 -19.37 25.01 -13.43
N GLY A 89 -19.88 25.58 -14.52
CA GLY A 89 -20.05 27.02 -14.62
C GLY A 89 -18.71 27.76 -14.54
N GLY A 90 -18.77 29.07 -14.25
CA GLY A 90 -17.57 29.87 -14.01
C GLY A 90 -16.94 29.60 -12.64
N GLU A 91 -15.86 30.33 -12.34
CA GLU A 91 -15.08 30.22 -11.10
C GLU A 91 -15.95 30.22 -9.82
N SER A 92 -17.00 31.06 -9.78
CA SER A 92 -17.93 31.15 -8.65
C SER A 92 -18.69 29.85 -8.36
N GLY A 93 -19.05 29.08 -9.38
CA GLY A 93 -19.75 27.80 -9.22
C GLY A 93 -18.85 26.73 -8.63
N GLN A 94 -17.61 26.67 -9.12
CA GLN A 94 -16.59 25.76 -8.59
C GLN A 94 -16.22 26.10 -7.14
N LYS A 95 -16.13 27.40 -6.79
CA LYS A 95 -15.92 27.86 -5.40
C LYS A 95 -17.03 27.42 -4.47
N GLN A 96 -18.29 27.56 -4.88
CA GLN A 96 -19.43 27.12 -4.09
C GLN A 96 -19.43 25.60 -3.90
N MET A 97 -19.06 24.83 -4.92
CA MET A 97 -18.94 23.38 -4.80
C MET A 97 -17.85 22.98 -3.81
N LEU A 98 -16.65 23.56 -3.94
CA LEU A 98 -15.54 23.29 -3.03
C LEU A 98 -15.93 23.56 -1.57
N ALA A 99 -16.58 24.70 -1.30
CA ALA A 99 -17.05 25.06 0.04
C ALA A 99 -18.07 24.07 0.62
N ARG A 100 -18.78 23.31 -0.22
CA ARG A 100 -19.74 22.28 0.20
C ARG A 100 -19.09 20.91 0.41
N LEU A 101 -18.00 20.59 -0.30
CA LEU A 101 -17.33 19.30 -0.19
C LEU A 101 -16.32 19.26 0.97
N VAL A 102 -15.66 20.37 1.24
CA VAL A 102 -14.63 20.47 2.28
C VAL A 102 -15.12 20.03 3.67
N PRO A 103 -16.30 20.47 4.17
CA PRO A 103 -16.78 20.05 5.48
C PRO A 103 -17.11 18.55 5.58
N GLU A 104 -17.34 17.92 4.43
CA GLU A 104 -17.84 16.55 4.33
C GLU A 104 -16.72 15.52 4.16
N ALA A 105 -15.45 15.96 4.09
CA ALA A 105 -14.33 15.08 3.75
C ALA A 105 -13.09 15.34 4.60
N ARG A 106 -12.42 14.26 5.03
CA ARG A 106 -11.06 14.35 5.59
C ARG A 106 -10.01 14.54 4.49
N VAL A 107 -10.17 13.81 3.38
CA VAL A 107 -9.33 13.90 2.18
C VAL A 107 -10.21 14.26 0.99
N LEU A 108 -9.84 15.29 0.24
CA LEU A 108 -10.50 15.69 -1.00
C LEU A 108 -9.50 15.65 -2.16
N VAL A 109 -9.79 14.83 -3.17
CA VAL A 109 -9.03 14.81 -4.42
C VAL A 109 -9.87 15.46 -5.51
N VAL A 110 -9.30 16.41 -6.24
CA VAL A 110 -9.97 17.05 -7.38
C VAL A 110 -9.27 16.65 -8.67
N ILE A 111 -10.00 15.96 -9.53
CA ILE A 111 -9.54 15.46 -10.82
C ILE A 111 -10.05 16.39 -11.91
N PHE A 112 -9.18 16.87 -12.80
CA PHE A 112 -9.55 17.80 -13.86
C PHE A 112 -8.63 17.66 -15.09
N PRO A 113 -9.14 17.89 -16.31
CA PRO A 113 -8.30 17.94 -17.50
C PRO A 113 -7.26 19.06 -17.37
N ALA A 114 -6.00 18.77 -17.67
CA ALA A 114 -4.95 19.79 -17.69
C ALA A 114 -5.26 20.94 -18.68
N SER A 115 -6.03 20.65 -19.72
CA SER A 115 -6.49 21.59 -20.74
C SER A 115 -7.57 22.58 -20.25
N THR A 116 -8.24 22.31 -19.13
CA THR A 116 -9.34 23.15 -18.64
C THR A 116 -8.89 24.54 -18.17
N GLY A 117 -7.57 24.80 -18.14
CA GLY A 117 -7.01 26.07 -17.71
C GLY A 117 -7.07 26.20 -16.20
N LEU A 118 -5.93 26.53 -15.59
CA LEU A 118 -5.73 26.53 -14.14
C LEU A 118 -6.81 27.33 -13.41
N LEU A 119 -7.59 26.62 -12.62
CA LEU A 119 -8.27 27.17 -11.46
C LEU A 119 -7.22 27.69 -10.47
N ASP A 120 -7.06 29.01 -10.34
CA ASP A 120 -6.20 29.63 -9.32
C ASP A 120 -6.83 29.46 -7.92
N TRP A 121 -6.76 28.23 -7.41
CA TRP A 121 -7.24 27.89 -6.06
C TRP A 121 -6.18 28.10 -5.00
N GLY A 122 -4.96 28.50 -5.35
CA GLY A 122 -3.84 28.61 -4.40
C GLY A 122 -4.18 29.51 -3.21
N SER A 123 -4.84 30.65 -3.47
CA SER A 123 -5.30 31.57 -2.43
C SER A 123 -6.44 31.01 -1.56
N GLN A 124 -7.24 30.08 -2.08
CA GLN A 124 -8.40 29.50 -1.41
C GLN A 124 -8.04 28.26 -0.60
N LEU A 125 -7.15 27.42 -1.11
CA LEU A 125 -6.59 26.27 -0.39
C LEU A 125 -5.95 26.70 0.93
N ASN A 126 -5.31 27.88 0.93
CA ASN A 126 -4.72 28.48 2.13
C ASN A 126 -5.74 28.95 3.19
N ARG A 127 -7.03 29.08 2.83
CA ARG A 127 -8.12 29.48 3.74
C ARG A 127 -8.94 28.31 4.26
N LEU A 128 -8.59 27.10 3.85
CA LEU A 128 -9.29 25.91 4.27
C LEU A 128 -9.01 25.58 5.73
N PRO A 129 -9.97 24.94 6.42
CA PRO A 129 -9.72 24.49 7.76
C PRO A 129 -8.58 23.44 7.75
N PRO A 130 -7.68 23.48 8.74
CA PRO A 130 -6.42 22.72 8.72
C PRO A 130 -6.60 21.19 8.78
N ASN A 131 -7.81 20.71 9.00
CA ASN A 131 -8.16 19.30 9.13
C ASN A 131 -8.45 18.61 7.78
N VAL A 132 -8.57 19.35 6.68
CA VAL A 132 -8.87 18.78 5.36
C VAL A 132 -7.64 18.80 4.48
N ARG A 133 -7.29 17.65 3.89
CA ARG A 133 -6.22 17.57 2.90
C ARG A 133 -6.82 17.62 1.51
N ILE A 134 -6.40 18.60 0.70
CA ILE A 134 -6.80 18.69 -0.70
C ILE A 134 -5.60 18.40 -1.59
N GLU A 135 -5.79 17.51 -2.56
CA GLU A 135 -4.84 17.32 -3.66
C GLU A 135 -5.53 17.57 -5.01
N LEU A 136 -4.81 18.26 -5.89
CA LEU A 136 -5.19 18.47 -7.27
C LEU A 136 -4.53 17.39 -8.14
N LEU A 137 -5.33 16.65 -8.90
CA LEU A 137 -4.86 15.61 -9.82
C LEU A 137 -5.20 16.03 -11.26
N PRO A 138 -4.28 16.73 -11.96
CA PRO A 138 -4.45 17.00 -13.37
C PRO A 138 -4.35 15.70 -14.18
N VAL A 139 -5.26 15.49 -15.10
CA VAL A 139 -5.26 14.35 -16.03
C VAL A 139 -5.28 14.83 -17.48
N THR A 140 -4.68 14.06 -18.39
CA THR A 140 -4.77 14.38 -19.82
C THR A 140 -6.15 13.98 -20.35
N GLU A 141 -6.55 12.75 -20.06
CA GLU A 141 -7.85 12.18 -20.38
C GLU A 141 -8.38 11.38 -19.19
N LEU A 142 -9.71 11.27 -19.09
CA LEU A 142 -10.35 10.48 -18.05
C LEU A 142 -10.51 9.03 -18.51
N ASP A 143 -9.41 8.29 -18.47
CA ASP A 143 -9.38 6.84 -18.63
C ASP A 143 -9.25 6.14 -17.27
N ALA A 144 -10.05 5.09 -17.03
CA ALA A 144 -10.12 4.44 -15.72
C ALA A 144 -8.84 3.66 -15.38
N HIS A 145 -8.12 3.15 -16.38
CA HIS A 145 -6.88 2.41 -16.17
C HIS A 145 -5.73 3.35 -15.84
N GLU A 146 -5.55 4.42 -16.62
CA GLU A 146 -4.56 5.46 -16.35
C GLU A 146 -4.83 6.14 -15.01
N LEU A 147 -6.09 6.56 -14.78
CA LEU A 147 -6.48 7.22 -13.54
C LEU A 147 -6.23 6.33 -12.32
N ARG A 148 -6.45 5.01 -12.42
CA ARG A 148 -6.12 4.09 -11.33
C ARG A 148 -4.64 4.14 -10.96
N GLY A 149 -3.76 4.19 -11.97
CA GLY A 149 -2.31 4.26 -11.81
C GLY A 149 -1.85 5.44 -10.95
N ASP A 150 -2.52 6.58 -11.05
CA ASP A 150 -2.18 7.79 -10.29
C ASP A 150 -3.01 7.96 -9.02
N LEU A 151 -4.31 7.70 -9.10
CA LEU A 151 -5.26 7.95 -8.02
C LEU A 151 -5.09 6.97 -6.85
N VAL A 152 -4.86 5.67 -7.11
CA VAL A 152 -4.69 4.69 -6.04
C VAL A 152 -3.45 5.03 -5.18
N PRO A 153 -2.25 5.23 -5.75
CA PRO A 153 -1.08 5.64 -4.96
C PRO A 153 -1.27 6.99 -4.25
N LEU A 154 -1.99 7.94 -4.89
CA LEU A 154 -2.30 9.22 -4.27
C LEU A 154 -3.17 9.05 -3.01
N LEU A 155 -4.28 8.33 -3.11
CA LEU A 155 -5.19 8.10 -1.99
C LEU A 155 -4.50 7.38 -0.83
N LEU A 156 -3.66 6.38 -1.12
CA LEU A 156 -2.86 5.68 -0.12
C LEU A 156 -1.85 6.59 0.59
N ARG A 157 -1.33 7.61 -0.10
CA ARG A 157 -0.44 8.62 0.48
C ARG A 157 -1.19 9.61 1.36
N LEU A 158 -2.40 10.00 0.96
CA LEU A 158 -3.21 11.00 1.66
C LEU A 158 -3.89 10.42 2.91
N ALA A 159 -4.33 9.16 2.86
CA ALA A 159 -4.98 8.43 3.95
C ALA A 159 -4.25 7.10 4.27
N PRO A 160 -3.00 7.15 4.78
CA PRO A 160 -2.20 5.94 5.03
C PRO A 160 -2.80 5.02 6.09
N ASP A 161 -3.60 5.57 7.01
CA ASP A 161 -4.35 4.87 8.04
C ASP A 161 -5.48 3.99 7.48
N LEU A 162 -6.03 4.34 6.30
CA LEU A 162 -7.08 3.56 5.65
C LEU A 162 -6.54 2.51 4.69
N ARG A 163 -5.21 2.43 4.51
CA ARG A 163 -4.57 1.57 3.51
C ARG A 163 -5.06 0.12 3.54
N LEU A 164 -5.17 -0.47 4.73
CA LEU A 164 -5.62 -1.86 4.88
C LEU A 164 -7.12 -2.01 4.60
N ALA A 165 -7.94 -1.09 5.08
CA ALA A 165 -9.38 -1.07 4.82
C ALA A 165 -9.66 -0.91 3.32
N LEU A 166 -8.98 0.03 2.66
CA LEU A 166 -9.10 0.27 1.23
C LEU A 166 -8.70 -0.96 0.42
N ALA A 167 -7.54 -1.58 0.69
CA ALA A 167 -7.12 -2.78 -0.02
C ALA A 167 -8.08 -3.97 0.18
N ARG A 168 -8.60 -4.15 1.40
CA ARG A 168 -9.54 -5.22 1.69
C ARG A 168 -10.83 -5.07 0.90
N HIS A 169 -11.42 -3.88 0.90
CA HIS A 169 -12.74 -3.63 0.34
C HIS A 169 -12.70 -3.27 -1.15
N PHE A 170 -11.63 -2.67 -1.65
CA PHE A 170 -11.49 -2.21 -3.03
C PHE A 170 -10.36 -2.96 -3.75
N PRO A 171 -10.68 -3.93 -4.64
CA PRO A 171 -9.69 -4.74 -5.34
C PRO A 171 -8.58 -3.95 -6.06
N PRO A 172 -8.84 -2.79 -6.69
CA PRO A 172 -7.79 -1.98 -7.32
C PRO A 172 -6.64 -1.54 -6.41
N PHE A 173 -6.84 -1.53 -5.09
CA PHE A 173 -5.81 -1.12 -4.13
C PHE A 173 -4.90 -2.29 -3.71
N ARG A 174 -5.31 -3.55 -3.93
CA ARG A 174 -4.69 -4.74 -3.34
C ARG A 174 -3.24 -4.91 -3.75
N ASP A 175 -2.94 -4.84 -5.04
CA ASP A 175 -1.59 -5.08 -5.54
C ASP A 175 -0.60 -4.00 -5.05
N THR A 176 -1.01 -2.73 -5.09
CA THR A 176 -0.20 -1.61 -4.59
C THR A 176 0.08 -1.74 -3.10
N VAL A 177 -0.94 -2.06 -2.30
CA VAL A 177 -0.80 -2.22 -0.84
C VAL A 177 0.01 -3.46 -0.48
N ALA A 178 -0.19 -4.58 -1.18
CA ALA A 178 0.61 -5.79 -1.00
C ALA A 178 2.09 -5.52 -1.25
N HIS A 179 2.41 -4.87 -2.37
CA HIS A 179 3.79 -4.51 -2.70
C HIS A 179 4.43 -3.62 -1.63
N GLN A 180 3.69 -2.63 -1.11
CA GLN A 180 4.16 -1.79 -0.01
C GLN A 180 4.43 -2.61 1.27
N ILE A 181 3.51 -3.48 1.69
CA ILE A 181 3.69 -4.35 2.88
C ILE A 181 4.95 -5.22 2.71
N ILE A 182 5.14 -5.80 1.52
CA ILE A 182 6.26 -6.70 1.22
C ILE A 182 7.58 -5.94 1.26
N LEU A 183 7.65 -4.76 0.61
CA LEU A 183 8.85 -3.91 0.64
C LEU A 183 9.17 -3.42 2.04
N GLU A 184 8.17 -2.96 2.80
CA GLU A 184 8.33 -2.49 4.18
C GLU A 184 8.89 -3.60 5.08
N THR A 185 8.33 -4.81 4.97
CA THR A 185 8.74 -5.98 5.75
C THR A 185 10.15 -6.45 5.35
N SER A 186 10.44 -6.49 4.06
CA SER A 186 11.77 -6.87 3.54
C SER A 186 12.84 -5.90 4.01
N ALA A 187 12.58 -4.60 3.93
CA ALA A 187 13.48 -3.56 4.43
C ALA A 187 13.63 -3.59 5.96
N ALA A 188 12.56 -3.88 6.69
CA ALA A 188 12.59 -4.09 8.14
C ALA A 188 13.51 -5.26 8.53
N ASN A 189 13.35 -6.41 7.87
CA ASN A 189 14.17 -7.60 8.10
C ASN A 189 15.64 -7.36 7.73
N ALA A 190 15.90 -6.66 6.62
CA ALA A 190 17.25 -6.28 6.22
C ALA A 190 17.94 -5.36 7.24
N ARG A 191 17.24 -4.34 7.75
CA ARG A 191 17.75 -3.45 8.80
C ARG A 191 18.01 -4.18 10.10
N PHE A 192 17.11 -5.08 10.48
CA PHE A 192 17.30 -5.91 11.67
C PHE A 192 18.54 -6.80 11.51
N ALA A 193 18.70 -7.46 10.35
CA ALA A 193 19.89 -8.25 10.04
C ALA A 193 21.17 -7.40 10.10
N ALA A 194 21.14 -6.15 9.64
CA ALA A 194 22.27 -5.23 9.77
C ALA A 194 22.63 -4.93 11.23
N LEU A 195 21.63 -4.63 12.07
CA LEU A 195 21.81 -4.30 13.49
C LEU A 195 22.21 -5.52 14.34
N SER A 196 21.70 -6.70 14.01
CA SER A 196 22.04 -7.97 14.68
C SER A 196 23.51 -8.41 14.49
N ASN A 197 24.24 -7.76 13.58
CA ASN A 197 25.67 -7.98 13.45
C ASN A 197 26.50 -7.10 14.41
N LEU A 198 25.90 -6.17 15.15
CA LEU A 198 26.60 -5.35 16.15
C LEU A 198 27.08 -6.16 17.38
N PRO A 199 26.32 -7.13 17.93
CA PRO A 199 26.78 -7.98 19.04
C PRO A 199 27.91 -8.95 18.68
N ALA A 200 28.09 -9.30 17.40
CA ALA A 200 29.22 -10.11 16.94
C ALA A 200 30.58 -9.39 17.09
N LEU A 201 30.59 -8.10 17.44
CA LEU A 201 31.76 -7.30 17.77
C LEU A 201 32.07 -7.28 19.29
N ILE A 202 31.24 -7.91 20.14
CA ILE A 202 31.44 -7.97 21.61
C ILE A 202 31.52 -9.45 22.04
N PRO A 203 32.74 -9.98 22.31
CA PRO A 203 33.00 -11.43 22.39
C PRO A 203 32.30 -12.23 23.51
N VAL A 204 31.70 -11.57 24.51
CA VAL A 204 31.37 -12.22 25.79
C VAL A 204 29.96 -12.85 25.83
N VAL A 205 29.07 -12.58 24.85
CA VAL A 205 27.65 -13.03 24.92
C VAL A 205 27.19 -13.79 23.64
N GLY A 206 28.10 -14.13 22.72
CA GLY A 206 27.79 -14.27 21.29
C GLY A 206 27.09 -15.53 20.76
N ASN A 207 27.29 -16.73 21.31
CA ASN A 207 27.15 -17.93 20.45
C ASN A 207 25.89 -18.79 20.58
N LEU A 208 24.96 -18.54 21.51
CA LEU A 208 23.74 -19.36 21.60
C LEU A 208 22.42 -18.56 21.67
N LEU A 209 22.46 -17.29 22.09
CA LEU A 209 21.26 -16.44 22.21
C LEU A 209 21.05 -15.51 21.01
N ALA A 210 22.11 -15.17 20.26
CA ALA A 210 22.02 -14.26 19.11
C ALA A 210 21.31 -14.89 17.88
N ALA A 211 21.58 -16.15 17.57
CA ALA A 211 20.95 -16.83 16.43
C ALA A 211 19.44 -17.09 16.61
N GLY A 212 19.01 -17.39 17.84
CA GLY A 212 17.60 -17.68 18.16
C GLY A 212 16.72 -16.43 18.17
N ALA A 213 17.23 -15.31 18.70
CA ALA A 213 16.51 -14.04 18.71
C ALA A 213 16.33 -13.46 17.30
N ASP A 214 17.36 -13.58 16.45
CA ASP A 214 17.30 -13.13 15.06
C ASP A 214 16.24 -13.88 14.25
N LEU A 215 16.24 -15.21 14.35
CA LEU A 215 15.28 -16.06 13.68
C LEU A 215 13.85 -15.77 14.15
N TYR A 216 13.65 -15.55 15.45
CA TYR A 216 12.34 -15.23 16.02
C TYR A 216 11.78 -13.91 15.49
N VAL A 217 12.57 -12.83 15.46
CA VAL A 217 12.13 -11.52 14.99
C VAL A 217 11.85 -11.53 13.49
N LEU A 218 12.76 -12.09 12.68
CA LEU A 218 12.61 -12.18 11.22
C LEU A 218 11.36 -12.98 10.84
N THR A 219 11.16 -14.13 11.49
CA THR A 219 10.01 -15.02 11.25
C THR A 219 8.71 -14.35 11.65
N ARG A 220 8.66 -13.65 12.79
CA ARG A 220 7.46 -12.91 13.23
C ARG A 220 7.02 -11.88 12.19
N ASN A 221 7.96 -11.14 11.61
CA ASN A 221 7.67 -10.14 10.57
C ASN A 221 7.11 -10.79 9.31
N GLN A 222 7.69 -11.92 8.87
CA GLN A 222 7.21 -12.67 7.71
C GLN A 222 5.80 -13.23 7.93
N ILE A 223 5.52 -13.76 9.12
CA ILE A 223 4.17 -14.25 9.49
C ILE A 223 3.15 -13.12 9.44
N ALA A 224 3.48 -11.95 10.01
CA ALA A 224 2.56 -10.82 10.02
C ALA A 224 2.31 -10.25 8.62
N MET A 225 3.33 -10.20 7.76
CA MET A 225 3.18 -9.86 6.35
C MET A 225 2.22 -10.82 5.63
N ILE A 226 2.43 -12.13 5.75
CA ILE A 226 1.57 -13.15 5.12
C ILE A 226 0.13 -13.01 5.62
N TYR A 227 -0.05 -12.79 6.91
CA TYR A 227 -1.35 -12.52 7.51
C TYR A 227 -2.04 -11.29 6.90
N LEU A 228 -1.31 -10.17 6.77
CA LEU A 228 -1.84 -8.95 6.16
C LEU A 228 -2.23 -9.16 4.70
N LEU A 229 -1.41 -9.88 3.93
CA LEU A 229 -1.71 -10.23 2.54
C LEU A 229 -3.01 -11.05 2.43
N ALA A 230 -3.24 -11.98 3.37
CA ALA A 230 -4.50 -12.70 3.45
C ALA A 230 -5.67 -11.75 3.81
N VAL A 231 -5.51 -10.86 4.79
CA VAL A 231 -6.57 -9.92 5.20
C VAL A 231 -6.98 -8.99 4.06
N ILE A 232 -6.03 -8.40 3.32
CA ILE A 232 -6.37 -7.50 2.20
C ILE A 232 -6.94 -8.25 0.99
N SER A 233 -6.72 -9.57 0.88
CA SER A 233 -7.38 -10.42 -0.12
C SER A 233 -8.88 -10.66 0.17
N GLY A 234 -9.37 -10.23 1.33
CA GLY A 234 -10.75 -10.45 1.77
C GLY A 234 -10.93 -11.68 2.66
N ARG A 235 -9.88 -12.47 2.90
CA ARG A 235 -9.95 -13.66 3.79
C ARG A 235 -10.26 -13.27 5.23
N ASP A 236 -10.80 -14.22 5.98
CA ASP A 236 -11.14 -14.02 7.39
C ASP A 236 -9.89 -13.65 8.21
N PRO A 237 -9.85 -12.47 8.86
CA PRO A 237 -8.77 -12.09 9.76
C PRO A 237 -8.60 -13.05 10.95
N ARG A 238 -9.58 -13.88 11.30
CA ARG A 238 -9.43 -14.88 12.37
C ARG A 238 -8.61 -16.10 11.97
N GLY A 239 -8.28 -16.25 10.67
CA GLY A 239 -7.55 -17.42 10.18
C GLY A 239 -6.12 -17.55 10.73
N GLY A 240 -5.49 -16.45 11.16
CA GLY A 240 -4.20 -16.47 11.87
C GLY A 240 -3.14 -17.39 11.21
N PHE A 241 -2.66 -18.38 11.97
CA PHE A 241 -1.65 -19.35 11.53
C PHE A 241 -2.10 -20.27 10.39
N ARG A 242 -3.41 -20.46 10.18
CA ARG A 242 -3.95 -21.26 9.06
C ARG A 242 -3.54 -20.67 7.71
N HIS A 243 -3.58 -19.34 7.57
CA HIS A 243 -3.17 -18.67 6.33
C HIS A 243 -1.68 -18.91 6.02
N LEU A 244 -0.83 -18.96 7.06
CA LEU A 244 0.59 -19.29 6.90
C LEU A 244 0.78 -20.71 6.36
N LEU A 245 0.03 -21.69 6.89
CA LEU A 245 0.11 -23.08 6.45
C LEU A 245 -0.38 -23.29 5.01
N GLU A 246 -1.19 -22.40 4.45
CA GLU A 246 -1.60 -22.49 3.04
C GLU A 246 -0.49 -22.05 2.07
N VAL A 247 0.35 -21.11 2.49
CA VAL A 247 1.49 -20.62 1.69
C VAL A 247 2.72 -21.50 1.90
N PHE A 248 2.85 -22.14 3.06
CA PHE A 248 4.02 -22.97 3.40
C PHE A 248 4.40 -24.01 2.34
N PRO A 249 3.45 -24.79 1.75
CA PRO A 249 3.76 -25.73 0.68
C PRO A 249 4.17 -25.07 -0.65
N LEU A 250 3.78 -23.81 -0.88
CA LEU A 250 4.13 -23.07 -2.11
C LEU A 250 5.60 -22.71 -2.16
N ILE A 251 6.19 -22.53 -0.99
CA ILE A 251 7.59 -22.17 -0.83
C ILE A 251 8.45 -23.43 -0.94
N GLY A 252 7.91 -24.62 -0.64
CA GLY A 252 8.59 -25.89 -0.83
C GLY A 252 9.80 -26.08 0.10
N THR A 253 9.91 -27.25 0.71
CA THR A 253 11.04 -27.61 1.55
C THR A 253 12.38 -27.49 0.78
N GLY A 254 13.31 -26.68 1.28
CA GLY A 254 14.73 -26.61 0.85
C GLY A 254 15.04 -25.98 -0.52
N PHE A 255 14.25 -26.27 -1.57
CA PHE A 255 14.55 -25.84 -2.95
C PHE A 255 14.47 -24.33 -3.15
N PHE A 256 13.46 -23.66 -2.58
CA PHE A 256 13.34 -22.20 -2.63
C PHE A 256 14.55 -21.53 -1.99
N TRP A 257 14.92 -21.96 -0.78
CA TRP A 257 16.09 -21.42 -0.09
C TRP A 257 17.41 -21.70 -0.82
N ARG A 258 17.50 -22.80 -1.57
CA ARG A 258 18.66 -23.08 -2.42
C ARG A 258 18.76 -22.13 -3.61
N THR A 259 17.64 -21.77 -4.23
CA THR A 259 17.61 -20.76 -5.31
C THR A 259 17.99 -19.38 -4.77
N VAL A 260 17.40 -18.95 -3.64
CA VAL A 260 17.78 -17.71 -2.95
C VAL A 260 19.29 -17.69 -2.69
N ALA A 261 19.82 -18.77 -2.09
CA ALA A 261 21.24 -18.85 -1.75
C ALA A 261 22.15 -18.85 -2.98
N ARG A 262 21.77 -19.53 -4.07
CA ARG A 262 22.56 -19.59 -5.31
C ARG A 262 22.60 -18.25 -6.03
N GLU A 263 21.47 -17.56 -6.19
CA GLU A 263 21.42 -16.25 -6.83
C GLU A 263 22.21 -15.22 -6.02
N LEU A 264 22.10 -15.26 -4.70
CA LEU A 264 22.89 -14.40 -3.82
C LEU A 264 24.38 -14.74 -3.82
N ALA A 265 24.74 -16.03 -3.93
CA ALA A 265 26.14 -16.46 -4.08
C ALA A 265 26.73 -16.02 -5.44
N ALA A 266 25.92 -16.03 -6.50
CA ALA A 266 26.33 -15.61 -7.85
C ALA A 266 26.55 -14.09 -7.96
N LEU A 267 25.98 -13.30 -7.05
CA LEU A 267 26.10 -11.85 -7.01
C LEU A 267 27.30 -11.33 -6.21
N LEU A 268 28.12 -12.22 -5.67
CA LEU A 268 29.28 -11.86 -4.86
C LEU A 268 30.59 -12.05 -5.63
N PRO A 269 31.23 -10.97 -6.13
CA PRO A 269 32.58 -10.65 -5.71
C PRO A 269 32.52 -10.07 -4.28
N PHE A 270 33.55 -10.25 -3.45
CA PHE A 270 33.70 -9.73 -2.06
C PHE A 270 33.28 -10.65 -0.90
N TYR A 271 34.30 -11.34 -0.35
CA TYR A 271 34.27 -12.22 0.82
C TYR A 271 34.32 -11.48 2.18
N LEU A 272 33.61 -10.35 2.38
CA LEU A 272 33.78 -9.55 3.62
C LEU A 272 32.46 -8.98 4.20
N GLY A 273 32.00 -9.54 5.32
CA GLY A 273 31.18 -8.82 6.31
C GLY A 273 29.65 -9.00 6.28
N ALA A 274 28.92 -8.03 6.84
CA ALA A 274 27.48 -8.05 7.12
C ALA A 274 26.56 -8.03 5.88
N VAL A 275 27.09 -7.67 4.72
CA VAL A 275 26.34 -7.40 3.47
C VAL A 275 25.54 -8.61 2.97
N PRO A 276 26.08 -9.85 2.92
CA PRO A 276 25.33 -11.01 2.47
C PRO A 276 24.10 -11.30 3.35
N LYS A 277 24.20 -11.14 4.68
CA LYS A 277 23.08 -11.38 5.61
C LYS A 277 21.93 -10.40 5.37
N ILE A 278 22.24 -9.12 5.11
CA ILE A 278 21.25 -8.08 4.82
C ILE A 278 20.51 -8.39 3.50
N LEU A 279 21.25 -8.77 2.46
CA LEU A 279 20.69 -9.12 1.16
C LEU A 279 19.81 -10.38 1.25
N VAL A 280 20.27 -11.44 1.93
CA VAL A 280 19.48 -12.66 2.18
C VAL A 280 18.17 -12.33 2.89
N ALA A 281 18.23 -11.54 3.97
CA ALA A 281 17.05 -11.16 4.74
C ALA A 281 16.04 -10.35 3.91
N PHE A 282 16.52 -9.42 3.06
CA PHE A 282 15.67 -8.65 2.17
C PHE A 282 15.04 -9.53 1.09
N VAL A 283 15.87 -10.18 0.27
CA VAL A 283 15.44 -10.93 -0.91
C VAL A 283 14.56 -12.10 -0.53
N GLY A 284 14.94 -12.87 0.49
CA GLY A 284 14.15 -14.00 0.97
C GLY A 284 12.76 -13.57 1.44
N THR A 285 12.67 -12.44 2.15
CA THR A 285 11.39 -11.89 2.61
C THR A 285 10.55 -11.37 1.44
N PHE A 286 11.18 -10.70 0.47
CA PHE A 286 10.48 -10.12 -0.68
C PHE A 286 9.85 -11.20 -1.56
N VAL A 287 10.63 -12.20 -1.96
CA VAL A 287 10.16 -13.28 -2.83
C VAL A 287 9.08 -14.12 -2.14
N LEU A 288 9.23 -14.36 -0.83
CA LEU A 288 8.21 -14.99 0.00
C LEU A 288 6.90 -14.18 -0.03
N GLY A 289 7.00 -12.87 0.18
CA GLY A 289 5.87 -11.95 0.12
C GLY A 289 5.16 -11.95 -1.23
N GLN A 290 5.91 -11.86 -2.33
CA GLN A 290 5.34 -11.88 -3.69
C GLN A 290 4.65 -13.21 -4.02
N THR A 291 5.21 -14.32 -3.53
CA THR A 291 4.61 -15.65 -3.66
C THR A 291 3.27 -15.72 -2.91
N ALA A 292 3.24 -15.23 -1.65
CA ALA A 292 2.03 -15.17 -0.85
C ALA A 292 0.98 -14.23 -1.47
N ALA A 293 1.38 -13.05 -1.96
CA ALA A 293 0.49 -12.10 -2.62
C ALA A 293 -0.14 -12.69 -3.89
N THR A 294 0.67 -13.33 -4.74
CA THR A 294 0.15 -14.01 -5.95
C THR A 294 -0.90 -15.05 -5.59
N TYR A 295 -0.65 -15.84 -4.54
CA TYR A 295 -1.59 -16.85 -4.06
C TYR A 295 -2.88 -16.25 -3.51
N PHE A 296 -2.79 -15.29 -2.59
CA PHE A 296 -3.97 -14.76 -1.92
C PHE A 296 -4.78 -13.82 -2.81
N LEU A 297 -4.12 -12.96 -3.59
CA LEU A 297 -4.79 -11.93 -4.38
C LEU A 297 -5.32 -12.48 -5.70
N HIS A 298 -4.56 -13.38 -6.35
CA HIS A 298 -4.88 -13.85 -7.70
C HIS A 298 -5.32 -15.33 -7.72
N GLY A 299 -5.38 -15.98 -6.55
CA GLY A 299 -5.87 -17.36 -6.41
C GLY A 299 -5.00 -18.43 -7.09
N ARG A 300 -3.77 -18.08 -7.48
CA ARG A 300 -2.88 -18.95 -8.26
C ARG A 300 -1.49 -19.04 -7.66
N ARG A 301 -0.80 -20.14 -7.93
CA ARG A 301 0.62 -20.29 -7.57
C ARG A 301 1.48 -19.54 -8.59
N PRO A 302 2.56 -18.86 -8.18
CA PRO A 302 3.47 -18.27 -9.15
C PRO A 302 4.16 -19.37 -9.96
N GLU A 303 4.30 -19.14 -11.26
CA GLU A 303 5.11 -20.00 -12.13
C GLU A 303 6.60 -19.83 -11.81
N PRO A 304 7.46 -20.84 -12.02
CA PRO A 304 8.89 -20.73 -11.75
C PRO A 304 9.56 -19.47 -12.36
N ARG A 305 9.20 -19.11 -13.59
CA ARG A 305 9.71 -17.91 -14.27
C ARG A 305 9.29 -16.60 -13.59
N ALA A 306 8.08 -16.56 -13.03
CA ALA A 306 7.62 -15.38 -12.29
C ALA A 306 8.42 -15.20 -11.00
N VAL A 307 8.81 -16.32 -10.36
CA VAL A 307 9.67 -16.30 -9.17
C VAL A 307 11.05 -15.73 -9.51
N ASP A 308 11.64 -16.11 -10.66
CA ASP A 308 12.90 -15.52 -11.15
C ASP A 308 12.79 -14.00 -11.33
N GLY A 309 11.66 -13.52 -11.85
CA GLY A 309 11.37 -12.08 -11.93
C GLY A 309 11.34 -11.42 -10.55
N PHE A 310 10.70 -12.05 -9.55
CA PHE A 310 10.67 -11.54 -8.18
C PHE A 310 12.08 -11.43 -7.58
N TYR A 311 12.98 -12.35 -7.89
CA TYR A 311 14.38 -12.26 -7.46
C TYR A 311 15.08 -11.04 -8.04
N GLN A 312 14.96 -10.80 -9.35
CA GLN A 312 15.62 -9.66 -9.99
C GLN A 312 15.12 -8.33 -9.42
N THR A 313 13.79 -8.18 -9.28
CA THR A 313 13.20 -7.00 -8.64
C THR A 313 13.66 -6.84 -7.19
N ALA A 314 13.72 -7.93 -6.42
CA ALA A 314 14.20 -7.89 -5.05
C ALA A 314 15.65 -7.41 -4.96
N LEU A 315 16.50 -7.84 -5.90
CA LEU A 315 17.91 -7.49 -5.96
C LEU A 315 18.13 -6.03 -6.33
N GLU A 316 17.37 -5.49 -7.27
CA GLU A 316 17.38 -4.07 -7.61
C GLU A 316 17.03 -3.22 -6.38
N HIS A 317 15.95 -3.57 -5.68
CA HIS A 317 15.57 -2.90 -4.44
C HIS A 317 16.62 -3.04 -3.34
N ALA A 318 17.18 -4.23 -3.15
CA ALA A 318 18.19 -4.49 -2.13
C ALA A 318 19.49 -3.72 -2.40
N LYS A 319 19.96 -3.67 -3.65
CA LYS A 319 21.13 -2.86 -4.05
C LYS A 319 20.91 -1.39 -3.75
N SER A 320 19.72 -0.86 -4.05
CA SER A 320 19.36 0.53 -3.74
C SER A 320 19.34 0.83 -2.23
N LEU A 321 19.09 -0.18 -1.39
CA LEU A 321 19.06 -0.05 0.06
C LEU A 321 20.48 -0.03 0.65
N VAL A 322 21.40 -0.84 0.11
CA VAL A 322 22.80 -0.92 0.57
C VAL A 322 23.64 0.27 0.09
N ALA A 323 23.28 0.88 -1.04
CA ALA A 323 23.96 2.06 -1.58
C ALA A 323 23.64 3.39 -0.85
N ARG A 324 22.72 3.38 0.13
CA ARG A 324 22.27 4.57 0.89
C ARG A 324 22.82 4.59 2.30
#